data_AF-A0A958G9F1-F1
#
_entry.id   AF-A0A958G9F1-F1
#
_cell.length_a   1.000
_cell.length_b   1.000
_cell.length_c   1.000
_cell.angle_alpha   90.00
_cell.angle_beta   90.00
_cell.angle_gamma   90.00
#
_symmetry.space_group_name_H-M   'P 1'
#
loop_
_entity.id
_entity.type
_entity.pdbx_description
1 polymer ?
#
loop_
_entity_poly.entity_id
_entity_poly.type
_entity_poly.pdbx_seq_one_letter_code
_entity_poly.pdbx_strand_id
1 'polypeptide(L)'
;PEPGSSDEKDKYAGCVAIHDARLLFYPVRADQGVFVWITCPLALQRFNRDNNAFQLGFADCKTKGLEKIADDKFLGPETFTGSLHLEEFRFSSTADAAIGVQNLAEFAEKIGGTELASRAVLVSNRSFYHFVNYATMLMQHNTLTSAKTVKDGALFSIESLPPETILYGIIGATRERR
;
A
#
# COMPACT_ATOMS: atom_id res chain seq x y z
N PRO A 1 -26.48 -12.63 29.09
CA PRO A 1 -26.70 -13.83 28.23
C PRO A 1 -25.52 -14.80 28.41
N GLU A 2 -25.76 -15.94 29.04
CA GLU A 2 -24.75 -17.00 29.18
C GLU A 2 -24.46 -17.64 27.81
N PRO A 3 -23.18 -17.92 27.47
CA PRO A 3 -22.84 -18.59 26.24
C PRO A 3 -22.96 -20.11 26.45
N GLY A 4 -24.11 -20.71 26.11
CA GLY A 4 -24.18 -22.16 26.23
C GLY A 4 -25.54 -22.84 26.15
N SER A 5 -26.40 -22.50 25.20
CA SER A 5 -27.44 -23.43 24.76
C SER A 5 -27.80 -23.19 23.29
N SER A 6 -27.04 -23.77 22.37
CA SER A 6 -27.46 -23.92 20.98
C SER A 6 -27.38 -25.39 20.59
N ASP A 7 -28.50 -25.92 20.11
CA ASP A 7 -28.64 -27.26 19.55
C ASP A 7 -27.56 -27.48 18.47
N GLU A 8 -26.94 -28.66 18.44
CA GLU A 8 -25.86 -28.98 17.48
C GLU A 8 -26.27 -28.85 16.00
N LYS A 9 -27.57 -28.80 15.71
CA LYS A 9 -28.12 -28.70 14.36
C LYS A 9 -28.02 -27.32 13.72
N ASP A 10 -27.70 -26.26 14.48
CA ASP A 10 -27.64 -24.88 13.98
C ASP A 10 -26.21 -24.29 13.96
N LYS A 11 -25.18 -25.13 14.10
CA LYS A 11 -23.78 -24.68 14.08
C LYS A 11 -23.19 -24.77 12.68
N TYR A 12 -23.14 -23.64 11.99
CA TYR A 12 -22.49 -23.51 10.68
C TYR A 12 -21.27 -22.56 10.77
N ALA A 13 -20.24 -22.85 9.97
CA ALA A 13 -19.15 -21.90 9.77
C ALA A 13 -19.65 -20.69 8.94
N GLY A 14 -19.07 -19.52 9.17
CA GLY A 14 -19.35 -18.34 8.35
C GLY A 14 -19.07 -18.61 6.86
N CYS A 15 -19.91 -18.07 5.97
CA CYS A 15 -19.79 -18.25 4.52
C CYS A 15 -18.80 -17.28 3.86
N VAL A 16 -18.23 -16.35 4.63
CA VAL A 16 -17.29 -15.34 4.16
C VAL A 16 -15.94 -15.52 4.86
N ALA A 17 -14.88 -15.55 4.06
CA ALA A 17 -13.50 -15.54 4.52
C ALA A 17 -12.87 -14.18 4.16
N ILE A 18 -12.55 -13.38 5.17
CA ILE A 18 -11.87 -12.09 5.00
C ILE A 18 -10.37 -12.33 5.19
N HIS A 19 -9.58 -12.00 4.18
CA HIS A 19 -8.12 -12.06 4.24
C HIS A 19 -7.51 -10.69 4.58
N ASP A 20 -6.26 -10.70 5.06
CA ASP A 20 -5.52 -9.47 5.38
C ASP A 20 -5.44 -8.51 4.20
N ALA A 21 -5.63 -7.23 4.49
CA ALA A 21 -5.35 -6.15 3.55
C ALA A 21 -3.82 -5.93 3.46
N ARG A 22 -3.30 -5.94 2.24
CA ARG A 22 -1.87 -5.84 1.93
C ARG A 22 -1.60 -4.54 1.22
N LEU A 23 -0.46 -3.93 1.54
CA LEU A 23 -0.02 -2.69 0.93
C LEU A 23 0.39 -2.90 -0.54
N LEU A 24 -0.12 -2.04 -1.42
CA LEU A 24 0.22 -2.03 -2.85
C LEU A 24 0.89 -0.73 -3.27
N PHE A 25 0.31 0.41 -2.88
CA PHE A 25 0.90 1.72 -3.10
C PHE A 25 0.89 2.53 -1.81
N TYR A 26 1.99 3.23 -1.57
CA TYR A 26 2.19 4.07 -0.39
C TYR A 26 2.46 5.51 -0.83
N PRO A 27 1.71 6.50 -0.35
CA PRO A 27 1.92 7.89 -0.72
C PRO A 27 3.13 8.46 0.03
N VAL A 28 4.03 9.12 -0.68
CA VAL A 28 5.20 9.79 -0.10
C VAL A 28 5.29 11.19 -0.67
N ARG A 29 5.55 12.18 0.20
CA ARG A 29 5.71 13.57 -0.22
C ARG A 29 6.85 13.67 -1.23
N ALA A 30 6.60 14.42 -2.29
CA ALA A 30 7.55 14.61 -3.36
C ALA A 30 7.66 16.08 -3.76
N ASP A 31 8.82 16.47 -4.26
CA ASP A 31 9.05 17.80 -4.84
C ASP A 31 8.27 18.01 -6.15
N GLN A 32 7.91 16.93 -6.84
CA GLN A 32 7.10 16.93 -8.05
C GLN A 32 5.75 16.24 -7.79
N GLY A 33 4.64 16.89 -8.16
CA GLY A 33 3.30 16.31 -8.01
C GLY A 33 2.71 16.32 -6.60
N VAL A 34 3.30 17.09 -5.66
CA VAL A 34 2.95 17.20 -4.22
C VAL A 34 3.27 15.92 -3.43
N PHE A 35 2.83 14.78 -3.93
CA PHE A 35 3.19 13.46 -3.45
C PHE A 35 3.11 12.48 -4.63
N VAL A 36 3.77 11.34 -4.48
CA VAL A 36 3.71 10.22 -5.44
C VAL A 36 3.31 8.95 -4.72
N TRP A 37 2.69 8.03 -5.45
CA TRP A 37 2.42 6.68 -4.95
C TRP A 37 3.61 5.80 -5.25
N ILE A 38 4.40 5.50 -4.22
CA ILE A 38 5.50 4.56 -4.38
C ILE A 38 5.00 3.11 -4.30
N THR A 39 5.65 2.23 -5.06
CA THR A 39 5.54 0.78 -4.94
C THR A 39 6.93 0.15 -5.13
N CYS A 40 7.01 -1.17 -5.00
CA CYS A 40 8.25 -1.91 -5.20
C CYS A 40 8.02 -3.26 -5.91
N PRO A 41 9.08 -3.88 -6.46
CA PRO A 41 9.00 -5.19 -7.09
C PRO A 41 8.32 -6.24 -6.19
N LEU A 42 8.65 -6.27 -4.89
CA LEU A 42 8.08 -7.25 -3.95
C LEU A 42 6.56 -7.09 -3.75
N ALA A 43 6.07 -5.85 -3.65
CA ALA A 43 4.64 -5.57 -3.51
C ALA A 43 3.86 -6.01 -4.76
N LEU A 44 4.39 -5.71 -5.94
CA LEU A 44 3.81 -6.10 -7.23
C LEU A 44 3.81 -7.62 -7.43
N GLN A 45 4.93 -8.29 -7.12
CA GLN A 45 5.00 -9.76 -7.18
C GLN A 45 3.99 -10.41 -6.24
N ARG A 46 3.82 -9.86 -5.04
CA ARG A 46 2.85 -10.36 -4.06
C ARG A 46 1.42 -10.19 -4.57
N PHE A 47 1.11 -9.04 -5.16
CA PHE A 47 -0.17 -8.80 -5.82
C PHE A 47 -0.42 -9.82 -6.94
N ASN A 48 0.51 -9.98 -7.88
CA ASN A 48 0.37 -10.95 -8.98
C ASN A 48 0.17 -12.38 -8.45
N ARG A 49 0.94 -12.78 -7.42
CA ARG A 49 0.79 -14.11 -6.81
C ARG A 49 -0.62 -14.32 -6.27
N ASP A 50 -1.16 -13.34 -5.57
CA ASP A 50 -2.49 -13.42 -4.99
C ASP A 50 -3.58 -13.38 -6.08
N ASN A 51 -3.45 -12.46 -7.05
CA ASN A 51 -4.33 -12.35 -8.21
C ASN A 51 -4.46 -13.69 -8.95
N ASN A 52 -3.33 -14.36 -9.18
CA ASN A 52 -3.28 -15.66 -9.85
C ASN A 52 -3.80 -16.80 -8.96
N ALA A 53 -3.43 -16.83 -7.68
CA ALA A 53 -3.86 -17.89 -6.75
C ALA A 53 -5.39 -17.91 -6.55
N PHE A 54 -6.02 -16.73 -6.53
CA PHE A 54 -7.46 -16.58 -6.36
C PHE A 54 -8.21 -16.35 -7.68
N GLN A 55 -7.52 -16.35 -8.82
CA GLN A 55 -8.10 -16.16 -10.16
C GLN A 55 -8.97 -14.90 -10.26
N LEU A 56 -8.49 -13.79 -9.68
CA LEU A 56 -9.26 -12.55 -9.55
C LEU A 56 -9.47 -11.80 -10.87
N GLY A 57 -8.71 -12.15 -11.91
CA GLY A 57 -8.86 -11.59 -13.26
C GLY A 57 -8.28 -10.19 -13.45
N PHE A 58 -7.51 -9.67 -12.49
CA PHE A 58 -6.75 -8.44 -12.69
C PHE A 58 -5.57 -8.68 -13.63
N ALA A 59 -5.11 -7.63 -14.30
CA ALA A 59 -3.90 -7.71 -15.10
C ALA A 59 -2.66 -7.73 -14.19
N ASP A 60 -1.76 -8.67 -14.43
CA ASP A 60 -0.47 -8.72 -13.73
C ASP A 60 0.45 -7.58 -14.17
N CYS A 61 1.21 -7.05 -13.21
CA CYS A 61 2.31 -6.15 -13.50
C CYS A 61 3.56 -6.97 -13.90
N LYS A 62 4.20 -6.67 -15.03
CA LYS A 62 5.45 -7.37 -15.42
C LYS A 62 6.61 -6.96 -14.51
N THR A 63 6.96 -7.82 -13.55
CA THR A 63 8.01 -7.53 -12.55
C THR A 63 9.41 -7.99 -12.95
N LYS A 64 9.52 -8.87 -13.96
CA LYS A 64 10.82 -9.43 -14.38
C LYS A 64 11.80 -8.33 -14.79
N GLY A 65 12.90 -8.22 -14.05
CA GLY A 65 13.95 -7.22 -14.27
C GLY A 65 13.84 -5.98 -13.37
N LEU A 66 12.66 -5.71 -12.78
CA LEU A 66 12.47 -4.59 -11.85
C LEU A 66 13.17 -4.82 -10.50
N GLU A 67 13.45 -6.08 -10.14
CA GLU A 67 14.19 -6.49 -8.94
C GLU A 67 15.56 -5.81 -8.80
N LYS A 68 16.14 -5.38 -9.94
CA LYS A 68 17.51 -4.85 -10.04
C LYS A 68 17.58 -3.34 -9.86
N ILE A 69 16.45 -2.66 -9.64
CA ILE A 69 16.46 -1.22 -9.43
C ILE A 69 17.31 -0.88 -8.19
N ALA A 70 18.25 0.05 -8.36
CA ALA A 70 19.09 0.51 -7.27
C ALA A 70 18.32 1.45 -6.32
N ASP A 71 18.80 1.58 -5.09
CA ASP A 71 18.08 2.27 -4.02
C ASP A 71 17.97 3.79 -4.22
N ASP A 72 18.83 4.38 -5.04
CA ASP A 72 18.85 5.80 -5.42
C ASP A 72 18.17 6.05 -6.79
N LYS A 73 17.46 5.04 -7.32
CA LYS A 73 16.80 5.08 -8.61
C LYS A 73 15.29 4.93 -8.48
N PHE A 74 14.58 5.54 -9.43
CA PHE A 74 13.14 5.37 -9.57
C PHE A 74 12.75 5.09 -11.03
N LEU A 75 11.62 4.42 -11.18
CA LEU A 75 10.89 4.23 -12.43
C LEU A 75 9.53 4.92 -12.28
N GLY A 76 9.22 5.88 -13.14
CA GLY A 76 7.95 6.61 -13.04
C GLY A 76 7.62 7.38 -14.33
N PRO A 77 6.48 8.10 -14.33
CA PRO A 77 6.01 8.90 -15.45
C PRO A 77 7.08 9.82 -16.05
N GLU A 78 7.06 9.99 -17.37
CA GLU A 78 7.99 10.88 -18.09
C GLU A 78 7.88 12.35 -17.68
N THR A 79 6.75 12.73 -17.09
CA THR A 79 6.54 14.07 -16.51
C THR A 79 7.51 14.36 -15.35
N PHE A 80 8.02 13.32 -14.68
CA PHE A 80 9.05 13.46 -13.65
C PHE A 80 10.43 13.47 -14.29
N THR A 81 10.90 14.67 -14.63
CA THR A 81 12.17 14.86 -15.32
C THR A 81 13.33 15.02 -14.32
N GLY A 82 14.49 14.46 -14.65
CA GLY A 82 15.72 14.60 -13.87
C GLY A 82 15.75 13.78 -12.58
N SER A 83 15.71 14.47 -11.43
CA SER A 83 15.71 13.85 -10.10
C SER A 83 14.40 14.10 -9.38
N LEU A 84 13.90 13.06 -8.71
CA LEU A 84 12.71 13.10 -7.87
C LEU A 84 13.16 13.06 -6.41
N HIS A 85 12.72 14.01 -5.60
CA HIS A 85 12.98 13.98 -4.16
C HIS A 85 11.77 13.39 -3.46
N LEU A 86 11.99 12.31 -2.72
CA LEU A 86 11.00 11.65 -1.87
C LEU A 86 11.38 11.94 -0.42
N GLU A 87 10.59 12.78 0.24
CA GLU A 87 11.01 13.43 1.49
C GLU A 87 12.39 14.11 1.34
N GLU A 88 13.36 13.78 2.19
CA GLU A 88 14.75 14.27 2.09
C GLU A 88 15.63 13.50 1.10
N PHE A 89 15.16 12.38 0.54
CA PHE A 89 15.98 11.49 -0.27
C PHE A 89 15.88 11.83 -1.75
N ARG A 90 17.03 11.98 -2.40
CA ARG A 90 17.13 12.24 -3.84
C ARG A 90 17.21 10.94 -4.63
N PHE A 91 16.31 10.76 -5.58
CA PHE A 91 16.30 9.67 -6.54
C PHE A 91 16.57 10.20 -7.94
N SER A 92 17.22 9.40 -8.76
CA SER A 92 17.46 9.69 -10.18
C SER A 92 16.70 8.72 -11.08
N SER A 93 16.17 9.21 -12.18
CA SER A 93 15.49 8.34 -13.14
C SER A 93 16.49 7.31 -13.71
N THR A 94 16.05 6.07 -13.85
CA THR A 94 16.85 5.04 -14.54
C THR A 94 16.49 4.98 -16.03
N ALA A 95 17.47 4.77 -16.90
CA ALA A 95 17.29 4.83 -18.36
C ALA A 95 16.73 3.53 -18.97
N ASP A 96 16.80 2.39 -18.26
CA ASP A 96 16.32 1.07 -18.72
C ASP A 96 14.78 0.92 -18.65
N ALA A 97 14.06 2.04 -18.79
CA ALA A 97 12.78 2.27 -18.13
C ALA A 97 11.55 2.30 -19.02
N ALA A 98 11.65 2.53 -20.33
CA ALA A 98 10.46 2.80 -21.14
C ALA A 98 9.40 1.67 -21.02
N ILE A 99 9.84 0.42 -21.09
CA ILE A 99 8.97 -0.75 -20.95
C ILE A 99 8.45 -0.90 -19.51
N GLY A 100 9.29 -0.66 -18.51
CA GLY A 100 8.93 -0.77 -17.09
C GLY A 100 7.95 0.32 -16.64
N VAL A 101 8.14 1.55 -17.11
CA VAL A 101 7.30 2.73 -16.84
C VAL A 101 5.93 2.54 -17.48
N GLN A 102 5.87 2.19 -18.76
CA GLN A 102 4.60 1.95 -19.43
C GLN A 102 3.82 0.82 -18.75
N ASN A 103 4.50 -0.29 -18.43
CA ASN A 103 3.87 -1.41 -17.72
C ASN A 103 3.35 -1.02 -16.33
N LEU A 104 4.10 -0.21 -15.57
CA LEU A 104 3.64 0.30 -14.27
C LEU A 104 2.43 1.23 -14.42
N ALA A 105 2.46 2.14 -15.40
CA ALA A 105 1.38 3.07 -15.67
C ALA A 105 0.09 2.34 -16.08
N GLU A 106 0.18 1.38 -17.01
CA GLU A 106 -0.97 0.56 -17.43
C GLU A 106 -1.55 -0.27 -16.27
N PHE A 107 -0.68 -0.81 -15.41
CA PHE A 107 -1.10 -1.54 -14.20
C PHE A 107 -1.81 -0.59 -13.22
N ALA A 108 -1.17 0.52 -12.90
CA ALA A 108 -1.71 1.56 -12.01
C ALA A 108 -3.07 2.08 -12.50
N GLU A 109 -3.21 2.32 -13.81
CA GLU A 109 -4.47 2.79 -14.40
C GLU A 109 -5.61 1.78 -14.22
N LYS A 110 -5.33 0.48 -14.41
CA LYS A 110 -6.32 -0.59 -14.22
C LYS A 110 -6.74 -0.77 -12.77
N ILE A 111 -5.88 -0.42 -11.82
CA ILE A 111 -6.15 -0.58 -10.39
C ILE A 111 -6.82 0.66 -9.79
N GLY A 112 -6.33 1.86 -10.11
CA GLY A 112 -6.72 3.11 -9.45
C GLY A 112 -6.96 4.29 -10.39
N GLY A 113 -7.04 4.05 -11.70
CA GLY A 113 -7.33 5.09 -12.69
C GLY A 113 -6.14 5.97 -13.09
N THR A 114 -6.43 6.94 -13.93
CA THR A 114 -5.42 7.81 -14.58
C THR A 114 -4.61 8.64 -13.58
N GLU A 115 -5.21 9.02 -12.45
CA GLU A 115 -4.51 9.77 -11.42
C GLU A 115 -3.38 8.94 -10.80
N LEU A 116 -3.66 7.70 -10.38
CA LEU A 116 -2.66 6.79 -9.86
C LEU A 116 -1.56 6.54 -10.91
N ALA A 117 -1.94 6.26 -12.16
CA ALA A 117 -0.98 6.06 -13.25
C ALA A 117 -0.05 7.25 -13.47
N SER A 118 -0.57 8.48 -13.34
CA SER A 118 0.20 9.72 -13.55
C SER A 118 1.20 10.04 -12.44
N ARG A 119 1.15 9.33 -11.29
CA ARG A 119 2.04 9.57 -10.13
C ARG A 119 2.58 8.28 -9.49
N ALA A 120 2.38 7.12 -10.13
CA ALA A 120 2.91 5.86 -9.65
C ALA A 120 4.42 5.79 -9.90
N VAL A 121 5.19 5.54 -8.83
CA VAL A 121 6.64 5.46 -8.88
C VAL A 121 7.08 4.12 -8.31
N LEU A 122 7.92 3.40 -9.02
CA LEU A 122 8.57 2.19 -8.52
C LEU A 122 9.97 2.52 -8.02
N VAL A 123 10.25 2.12 -6.79
CA VAL A 123 11.55 2.19 -6.13
C VAL A 123 12.02 0.78 -5.74
N SER A 124 13.24 0.66 -5.22
CA SER A 124 13.72 -0.62 -4.71
C SER A 124 12.89 -1.13 -3.52
N ASN A 125 12.96 -2.44 -3.27
CA ASN A 125 12.33 -3.04 -2.09
C ASN A 125 12.84 -2.40 -0.78
N ARG A 126 14.11 -2.00 -0.73
CA ARG A 126 14.73 -1.39 0.46
C ARG A 126 14.23 0.05 0.67
N SER A 127 14.18 0.85 -0.38
CA SER A 127 13.67 2.23 -0.30
C SER A 127 12.18 2.23 0.03
N PHE A 128 11.39 1.34 -0.57
CA PHE A 128 9.98 1.17 -0.20
C PHE A 128 9.80 0.75 1.26
N TYR A 129 10.57 -0.24 1.74
CA TYR A 129 10.55 -0.65 3.15
C TYR A 129 10.86 0.53 4.08
N HIS A 130 11.85 1.36 3.74
CA HIS A 130 12.18 2.54 4.54
C HIS A 130 10.98 3.49 4.67
N PHE A 131 10.37 3.91 3.56
CA PHE A 131 9.24 4.85 3.61
C PHE A 131 8.03 4.27 4.35
N VAL A 132 7.71 3.00 4.16
CA VAL A 132 6.54 2.39 4.83
C VAL A 132 6.71 2.31 6.35
N ASN A 133 7.94 2.25 6.86
CA ASN A 133 8.20 2.20 8.30
C ASN A 133 8.45 3.58 8.94
N TYR A 134 8.89 4.57 8.17
CA TYR A 134 9.37 5.84 8.72
C TYR A 134 8.66 7.09 8.18
N ALA A 135 7.93 6.99 7.06
CA ALA A 135 7.11 8.08 6.52
C ALA A 135 5.62 7.93 6.92
N THR A 136 5.38 7.34 8.11
CA THR A 136 4.04 7.19 8.70
C THR A 136 3.64 8.45 9.48
N MET A 137 2.33 8.62 9.69
CA MET A 137 1.83 9.73 10.48
C MET A 137 1.88 9.38 11.97
N LEU A 138 2.79 10.01 12.71
CA LEU A 138 2.87 9.91 14.17
C LEU A 138 2.26 11.15 14.82
N MET A 139 1.16 10.96 15.57
CA MET A 139 0.46 12.01 16.30
C MET A 139 0.51 11.77 17.79
N GLN A 140 0.83 12.81 18.55
CA GLN A 140 0.85 12.75 20.00
C GLN A 140 -0.47 13.27 20.57
N HIS A 141 -1.11 12.46 21.39
CA HIS A 141 -2.39 12.75 22.02
C HIS A 141 -2.25 12.83 23.54
N ASN A 142 -3.08 13.68 24.14
CA ASN A 142 -3.22 13.77 25.58
C ASN A 142 -4.70 13.86 26.00
N THR A 143 -4.95 13.51 27.26
CA THR A 143 -6.25 13.78 27.91
C THR A 143 -6.10 14.96 28.86
N LEU A 144 -6.95 15.98 28.71
CA LEU A 144 -6.99 17.13 29.60
C LEU A 144 -7.96 16.91 30.77
N THR A 145 -7.59 17.42 31.95
CA THR A 145 -8.45 17.52 33.13
C THR A 145 -9.42 18.70 33.00
N SER A 146 -10.38 18.80 33.92
CA SER A 146 -11.25 19.99 34.05
C SER A 146 -10.46 21.29 34.29
N ALA A 147 -9.29 21.19 34.92
CA ALA A 147 -8.37 22.30 35.18
C ALA A 147 -7.50 22.67 33.96
N LYS A 148 -7.75 22.09 32.77
CA LYS A 148 -6.97 22.31 31.53
C LYS A 148 -5.49 21.91 31.64
N THR A 149 -5.17 21.00 32.55
CA THR A 149 -3.85 20.36 32.66
C THR A 149 -3.89 18.95 32.09
N VAL A 150 -2.72 18.38 31.75
CA VAL A 150 -2.64 16.98 31.30
C VAL A 150 -2.93 16.04 32.46
N LYS A 151 -3.78 15.04 32.23
CA LYS A 151 -4.01 13.95 33.19
C LYS A 151 -2.76 13.07 33.27
N ASP A 152 -2.34 12.73 34.48
CA ASP A 152 -1.17 11.88 34.70
C ASP A 152 -1.31 10.52 33.98
N GLY A 153 -0.22 10.08 33.34
CA GLY A 153 -0.19 8.87 32.52
C GLY A 153 -1.03 8.90 31.22
N ALA A 154 -1.63 10.03 30.84
CA ALA A 154 -2.53 10.11 29.68
C ALA A 154 -1.89 10.71 28.43
N LEU A 155 -0.56 10.66 28.30
CA LEU A 155 0.20 11.05 27.11
C LEU A 155 0.56 9.81 26.31
N PHE A 156 0.18 9.76 25.04
CA PHE A 156 0.41 8.59 24.18
C PHE A 156 0.58 9.00 22.72
N SER A 157 1.17 8.12 21.93
CA SER A 157 1.36 8.32 20.49
C SER A 157 0.43 7.39 19.70
N ILE A 158 -0.07 7.88 18.58
CA ILE A 158 -0.81 7.11 17.58
C ILE A 158 0.01 7.12 16.29
N GLU A 159 0.21 5.95 15.71
CA GLU A 159 0.70 5.81 14.35
C GLU A 159 -0.47 5.48 13.42
N SER A 160 -0.56 6.18 12.29
CA SER A 160 -1.57 5.93 11.27
C SER A 160 -0.96 5.83 9.88
N LEU A 161 -1.58 5.00 9.04
CA LEU A 161 -1.30 5.00 7.60
C LEU A 161 -1.65 6.38 7.01
N PRO A 162 -0.80 6.95 6.15
CA PRO A 162 -1.13 8.19 5.47
C PRO A 162 -2.43 8.07 4.65
N PRO A 163 -3.20 9.16 4.53
CA PRO A 163 -4.30 9.23 3.58
C PRO A 163 -3.75 8.98 2.16
N GLU A 164 -4.57 8.41 1.27
CA GLU A 164 -4.17 7.95 -0.07
C GLU A 164 -3.38 6.62 -0.12
N THR A 165 -3.15 5.94 1.02
CA THR A 165 -2.59 4.58 0.99
C THR A 165 -3.53 3.60 0.28
N ILE A 166 -3.01 2.86 -0.70
CA ILE A 166 -3.76 1.82 -1.42
C ILE A 166 -3.40 0.45 -0.87
N LEU A 167 -4.37 -0.15 -0.20
CA LEU A 167 -4.34 -1.54 0.22
C LEU A 167 -5.23 -2.38 -0.72
N TYR A 168 -4.91 -3.66 -0.87
CA TYR A 168 -5.80 -4.64 -1.48
C TYR A 168 -6.05 -5.79 -0.51
N GLY A 169 -7.27 -6.32 -0.52
CA GLY A 169 -7.66 -7.47 0.29
C GLY A 169 -8.49 -8.44 -0.54
N ILE A 170 -8.61 -9.67 -0.06
CA ILE A 170 -9.35 -10.73 -0.74
C ILE A 170 -10.49 -11.15 0.17
N ILE A 171 -11.67 -11.27 -0.41
CA ILE A 171 -12.86 -11.76 0.29
C ILE A 171 -13.32 -13.02 -0.45
N GLY A 172 -13.14 -14.17 0.19
CA GLY A 172 -13.69 -15.44 -0.28
C GLY A 172 -15.13 -15.59 0.18
N ALA A 173 -16.01 -16.08 -0.69
CA ALA A 173 -17.39 -16.39 -0.32
C ALA A 173 -17.79 -17.76 -0.85
N THR A 174 -18.42 -18.57 0.01
CA THR A 174 -19.08 -19.81 -0.38
C THR A 174 -20.59 -19.59 -0.42
N ARG A 175 -21.30 -20.37 -1.24
CA ARG A 175 -22.76 -20.44 -1.13
C ARG A 175 -23.15 -20.89 0.29
N GLU A 176 -24.29 -20.39 0.77
CA GLU A 176 -24.86 -20.82 2.04
C GLU A 176 -24.97 -22.36 2.08
N ARG A 177 -24.48 -22.98 3.16
CA ARG A 177 -24.78 -24.38 3.45
C ARG A 177 -26.07 -24.39 4.27
N ARG A 178 -27.17 -24.85 3.67
CA ARG A 178 -28.32 -25.37 4.41
C ARG A 178 -28.02 -26.81 4.81
#